data_AF-A0A252BVN4-F1
#
_entry.id   AF-A0A252BVN4-F1
#
_cell.length_a   1.000
_cell.length_b   1.000
_cell.length_c   1.000
_cell.angle_alpha   90.00
_cell.angle_beta   90.00
_cell.angle_gamma   90.00
#
_symmetry.space_group_name_H-M   'P 1'
#
loop_
_entity.id
_entity.type
_entity.pdbx_description
1 polymer ?
#
loop_
_entity_poly.entity_id
_entity_poly.type
_entity_poly.pdbx_seq_one_letter_code
_entity_poly.pdbx_strand_id
1 'polypeptide(L)'
;MVHNSAVTQTIIEQLAGIEPDSPVAKNYQRRAVAREQAELSYQLLLHPQAPGSVSLVERRVIAAFAAGLYQEPATRRHYAGLLQDVAPAFVPSLEQILQQASTHGPWGAYPQGPLSVEDVGGTPWQSTPEQAAVLGPRLAAALEHAHLLLTHPRDANSAALARLVAAGWDEDGLVVLSQLVAFLSFQVRIVSGFSALVAASFPQTTESAHHA
;
A
#
# COMPACT_ATOMS: atom_id res chain seq x y z
N MET A 1 -3.52 11.07 33.03
CA MET A 1 -4.35 11.91 32.14
C MET A 1 -3.45 12.38 31.01
N VAL A 2 -3.27 11.55 29.98
CA VAL A 2 -2.45 11.90 28.81
C VAL A 2 -3.36 12.70 27.89
N HIS A 3 -3.08 13.98 27.72
CA HIS A 3 -3.77 14.81 26.73
C HIS A 3 -3.36 14.27 25.35
N ASN A 4 -4.25 13.50 24.73
CA ASN A 4 -4.12 13.08 23.35
C ASN A 4 -4.30 14.35 22.50
N SER A 5 -3.19 14.98 22.08
CA SER A 5 -3.22 16.04 21.08
C SER A 5 -3.97 15.49 19.89
N ALA A 6 -5.19 15.98 19.65
CA ALA A 6 -5.99 15.56 18.51
C ALA A 6 -5.14 15.80 17.26
N VAL A 7 -4.81 14.72 16.55
CA VAL A 7 -4.15 14.81 15.24
C VAL A 7 -5.03 15.71 14.37
N THR A 8 -4.54 16.92 14.10
CA THR A 8 -5.31 17.95 13.38
C THR A 8 -5.72 17.46 11.99
N GLN A 9 -4.96 16.53 11.40
CA GLN A 9 -5.20 15.95 10.09
C GLN A 9 -4.57 14.55 10.00
N THR A 10 -5.34 13.53 9.59
CA THR A 10 -4.87 12.13 9.46
C THR A 10 -3.95 11.96 8.26
N ILE A 11 -3.20 10.86 8.21
CA ILE A 11 -2.35 10.56 7.06
C ILE A 11 -3.16 10.49 5.76
N ILE A 12 -4.38 9.96 5.79
CA ILE A 12 -5.25 9.90 4.60
C ILE A 12 -5.62 11.31 4.13
N GLU A 13 -5.96 12.22 5.05
CA GLU A 13 -6.28 13.60 4.73
C GLU A 13 -5.07 14.34 4.14
N GLN A 14 -3.88 14.12 4.71
CA GLN A 14 -2.61 14.68 4.21
C GLN A 14 -2.28 14.18 2.80
N LEU A 15 -2.33 12.86 2.57
CA LEU A 15 -2.00 12.26 1.28
C LEU A 15 -2.98 12.67 0.19
N ALA A 16 -4.26 12.82 0.53
CA ALA A 16 -5.30 13.23 -0.41
C ALA A 16 -5.37 14.75 -0.65
N GLY A 17 -4.57 15.56 0.05
CA GLY A 17 -4.62 17.02 -0.04
C GLY A 17 -5.95 17.60 0.43
N ILE A 18 -6.58 16.99 1.44
CA ILE A 18 -7.84 17.48 1.98
C ILE A 18 -7.57 18.68 2.88
N GLU A 19 -7.90 19.88 2.41
CA GLU A 19 -7.80 21.09 3.23
C GLU A 19 -8.70 21.02 4.48
N PRO A 20 -8.22 21.46 5.66
CA PRO A 20 -9.06 21.62 6.85
C PRO A 20 -10.31 22.45 6.54
N ASP A 21 -11.42 22.12 7.20
CA ASP A 21 -12.73 22.78 7.04
C ASP A 21 -13.39 22.71 5.65
N SER A 22 -12.76 22.08 4.66
CA SER A 22 -13.35 21.82 3.35
C SER A 22 -14.61 20.95 3.46
N PRO A 23 -15.53 20.99 2.46
CA PRO A 23 -16.69 20.09 2.44
C PRO A 23 -16.29 18.61 2.52
N VAL A 24 -15.17 18.23 1.90
CA VAL A 24 -14.62 16.86 1.95
C VAL A 24 -14.15 16.53 3.37
N ALA A 25 -13.39 17.41 4.03
CA ALA A 25 -12.95 17.24 5.42
C ALA A 25 -14.15 17.05 6.36
N LYS A 26 -15.15 17.93 6.28
CA LYS A 26 -16.37 17.84 7.10
C LYS A 26 -17.13 16.53 6.88
N ASN A 27 -17.16 16.03 5.65
CA ASN A 27 -17.80 14.75 5.34
C ASN A 27 -17.04 13.55 5.91
N TYR A 28 -15.70 13.58 5.86
CA TYR A 28 -14.88 12.52 6.42
C TYR A 28 -14.90 12.52 7.95
N GLN A 29 -14.89 13.69 8.59
CA GLN A 29 -15.04 13.86 10.04
C GLN A 29 -16.34 13.28 10.60
N ARG A 30 -17.44 13.33 9.83
CA ARG A 30 -18.72 12.67 10.21
C ARG A 30 -18.59 11.14 10.30
N ARG A 31 -17.56 10.55 9.72
CA ARG A 31 -17.22 9.12 9.81
C ARG A 31 -16.14 8.89 10.87
N ALA A 32 -16.28 9.52 12.04
CA ALA A 32 -15.25 9.60 13.08
C ALA A 32 -14.59 8.26 13.40
N VAL A 33 -15.38 7.19 13.64
CA VAL A 33 -14.85 5.86 13.94
C VAL A 33 -13.97 5.33 12.80
N ALA A 34 -14.42 5.39 11.55
CA ALA A 34 -13.64 4.89 10.41
C ALA A 34 -12.36 5.73 10.20
N ARG A 35 -12.45 7.06 10.39
CA ARG A 35 -11.31 7.98 10.31
C ARG A 35 -10.27 7.68 11.39
N GLU A 36 -10.69 7.53 12.64
CA GLU A 36 -9.82 7.22 13.77
C GLU A 36 -9.20 5.83 13.65
N GLN A 37 -9.98 4.81 13.30
CA GLN A 37 -9.47 3.44 13.16
C GLN A 37 -8.49 3.30 11.98
N ALA A 38 -8.69 4.04 10.89
CA ALA A 38 -7.74 4.09 9.79
C ALA A 38 -6.39 4.71 10.23
N GLU A 39 -6.43 5.81 10.99
CA GLU A 39 -5.22 6.43 11.54
C GLU A 39 -4.52 5.50 12.55
N LEU A 40 -5.27 4.86 13.46
CA LEU A 40 -4.71 3.90 14.40
C LEU A 40 -4.07 2.70 13.68
N SER A 41 -4.70 2.19 12.61
CA SER A 41 -4.13 1.11 11.80
C SER A 41 -2.80 1.52 11.17
N TYR A 42 -2.74 2.74 10.63
CA TYR A 42 -1.48 3.32 10.13
C TYR A 42 -0.42 3.36 11.24
N GLN A 43 -0.73 3.94 12.40
CA GLN A 43 0.23 4.04 13.51
C GLN A 43 0.70 2.66 14.01
N LEU A 44 -0.20 1.69 14.16
CA LEU A 44 0.16 0.35 14.63
C LEU A 44 1.03 -0.42 13.63
N LEU A 45 0.70 -0.35 12.34
CA LEU A 45 1.38 -1.13 11.32
C LEU A 45 2.72 -0.51 10.90
N LEU A 46 2.77 0.82 10.86
CA LEU A 46 3.89 1.59 10.33
C LEU A 46 4.74 2.20 11.45
N HIS A 47 4.21 2.55 12.62
CA HIS A 47 4.98 3.15 13.70
C HIS A 47 4.83 2.35 15.01
N PRO A 48 5.06 1.02 14.99
CA PRO A 48 4.89 0.21 16.19
C PRO A 48 5.89 0.61 17.28
N GLN A 49 5.42 0.73 18.51
CA GLN A 49 6.29 0.98 19.66
C GLN A 49 7.25 -0.19 19.90
N ALA A 50 6.78 -1.42 19.66
CA ALA A 50 7.55 -2.65 19.67
C ALA A 50 7.31 -3.41 18.35
N PRO A 51 8.27 -3.46 17.41
CA PRO A 51 8.06 -4.05 16.08
C PRO A 51 7.73 -5.55 16.07
N GLY A 52 8.11 -6.29 17.11
CA GLY A 52 7.92 -7.75 17.18
C GLY A 52 8.79 -8.48 16.17
N SER A 53 8.27 -9.57 15.58
CA SER A 53 8.96 -10.43 14.61
C SER A 53 9.14 -9.82 13.22
N VAL A 54 8.47 -8.69 12.93
CA VAL A 54 8.61 -7.94 11.68
C VAL A 54 9.25 -6.59 11.98
N SER A 55 10.50 -6.45 11.57
CA SER A 55 11.30 -5.26 11.79
C SER A 55 10.69 -4.01 11.14
N LEU A 56 11.08 -2.84 11.64
CA LEU A 56 10.64 -1.57 11.05
C LEU A 56 11.07 -1.46 9.58
N VAL A 57 12.28 -1.90 9.25
CA VAL A 57 12.80 -1.90 7.87
C VAL A 57 11.95 -2.77 6.96
N GLU A 58 11.63 -4.02 7.36
CA GLU A 58 10.75 -4.90 6.55
C GLU A 58 9.39 -4.24 6.29
N ARG A 59 8.77 -3.67 7.32
CA ARG A 59 7.49 -2.94 7.18
C ARG A 59 7.61 -1.78 6.19
N ARG A 60 8.70 -1.00 6.23
CA ARG A 60 8.94 0.10 5.30
C ARG A 60 9.15 -0.38 3.87
N VAL A 61 9.93 -1.44 3.68
CA VAL A 61 10.20 -1.99 2.35
C VAL A 61 8.91 -2.55 1.73
N ILE A 62 8.14 -3.35 2.48
CA ILE A 62 6.86 -3.89 2.02
C ILE A 62 5.88 -2.75 1.70
N ALA A 63 5.83 -1.71 2.55
CA ALA A 63 4.93 -0.59 2.33
C ALA A 63 5.31 0.26 1.10
N ALA A 64 6.60 0.56 0.94
CA ALA A 64 7.12 1.28 -0.23
C ALA A 64 6.93 0.47 -1.52
N PHE A 65 7.11 -0.85 -1.46
CA PHE A 65 6.84 -1.74 -2.60
C PHE A 65 5.36 -1.71 -2.99
N ALA A 66 4.44 -1.96 -2.05
CA ALA A 66 3.01 -1.97 -2.33
C ALA A 66 2.50 -0.60 -2.84
N ALA A 67 2.94 0.51 -2.22
CA ALA A 67 2.61 1.85 -2.68
C ALA A 67 3.18 2.15 -4.08
N GLY A 68 4.39 1.64 -4.37
CA GLY A 68 5.02 1.72 -5.68
C GLY A 68 4.22 1.02 -6.77
N LEU A 69 3.66 -0.16 -6.48
CA LEU A 69 2.80 -0.91 -7.43
C LEU A 69 1.49 -0.19 -7.72
N TYR A 70 0.87 0.46 -6.73
CA TYR A 70 -0.36 1.22 -6.96
C TYR A 70 -0.16 2.54 -7.71
N GLN A 71 1.05 3.10 -7.68
CA GLN A 71 1.45 4.32 -8.39
C GLN A 71 0.68 5.61 -8.03
N GLU A 72 -0.09 5.63 -6.93
CA GLU A 72 -0.69 6.87 -6.41
C GLU A 72 0.44 7.80 -5.92
N PRO A 73 0.63 9.00 -6.51
CA PRO A 73 1.84 9.79 -6.32
C PRO A 73 2.13 10.20 -4.88
N ALA A 74 1.11 10.63 -4.12
CA ALA A 74 1.31 11.12 -2.76
C ALA A 74 1.71 9.96 -1.83
N THR A 75 1.01 8.84 -1.94
CA THR A 75 1.25 7.62 -1.16
C THR A 75 2.60 7.00 -1.49
N ARG A 76 2.97 6.94 -2.78
CA ARG A 76 4.29 6.46 -3.22
C ARG A 76 5.41 7.30 -2.61
N ARG A 77 5.29 8.64 -2.68
CA ARG A 77 6.29 9.55 -2.10
C ARG A 77 6.41 9.37 -0.59
N HIS A 78 5.27 9.24 0.09
CA HIS A 78 5.22 9.05 1.54
C HIS A 78 5.94 7.79 1.99
N TYR A 79 5.61 6.64 1.42
CA TYR A 79 6.22 5.38 1.84
C TYR A 79 7.69 5.24 1.40
N ALA A 80 8.07 5.84 0.26
CA ALA A 80 9.48 5.96 -0.11
C ALA A 80 10.26 6.82 0.89
N GLY A 81 9.67 7.93 1.37
CA GLY A 81 10.25 8.75 2.44
C GLY A 81 10.44 7.98 3.74
N LEU A 82 9.42 7.23 4.18
CA LEU A 82 9.54 6.40 5.37
C LEU A 82 10.62 5.32 5.26
N LEU A 83 10.86 4.77 4.06
CA LEU A 83 11.97 3.85 3.81
C LEU A 83 13.31 4.58 3.82
N GLN A 84 13.39 5.75 3.18
CA GLN A 84 14.58 6.59 3.15
C GLN A 84 15.09 6.91 4.56
N ASP A 85 14.19 7.13 5.51
CA ASP A 85 14.54 7.47 6.89
C ASP A 85 15.23 6.32 7.65
N VAL A 86 14.96 5.05 7.29
CA VAL A 86 15.44 3.87 8.04
C VAL A 86 16.47 3.04 7.26
N ALA A 87 16.43 3.07 5.93
CA ALA A 87 17.27 2.27 5.05
C ALA A 87 17.52 3.00 3.71
N PRO A 88 18.19 4.17 3.71
CA PRO A 88 18.37 5.00 2.51
C PRO A 88 19.13 4.28 1.39
N ALA A 89 20.10 3.43 1.75
CA ALA A 89 20.86 2.64 0.79
C ALA A 89 20.01 1.61 0.02
N PHE A 90 18.83 1.26 0.53
CA PHE A 90 17.94 0.27 -0.07
C PHE A 90 17.00 0.87 -1.12
N VAL A 91 16.76 2.19 -1.08
CA VAL A 91 15.80 2.88 -1.96
C VAL A 91 16.10 2.65 -3.45
N PRO A 92 17.34 2.80 -3.96
CA PRO A 92 17.62 2.58 -5.38
C PRO A 92 17.35 1.14 -5.84
N SER A 93 17.67 0.15 -5.01
CA SER A 93 17.40 -1.26 -5.31
C SER A 93 15.90 -1.54 -5.37
N LEU A 94 15.12 -0.96 -4.44
CA LEU A 94 13.67 -1.09 -4.46
C LEU A 94 13.05 -0.45 -5.71
N GLU A 95 13.55 0.71 -6.14
CA GLU A 95 13.09 1.36 -7.38
C GLU A 95 13.34 0.49 -8.61
N GLN A 96 14.51 -0.15 -8.70
CA GLN A 96 14.82 -1.10 -9.78
C GLN A 96 13.90 -2.33 -9.75
N ILE A 97 13.64 -2.88 -8.56
CA ILE A 97 12.69 -3.98 -8.38
C ILE A 97 11.29 -3.56 -8.85
N LEU A 98 10.83 -2.37 -8.44
CA LEU A 98 9.51 -1.85 -8.82
C LEU A 98 9.36 -1.62 -10.32
N GLN A 99 10.42 -1.20 -11.03
CA GLN A 99 10.38 -1.05 -12.49
C GLN A 99 10.07 -2.38 -13.21
N GLN A 100 10.51 -3.51 -12.63
CA GLN A 100 10.30 -4.84 -13.20
C GLN A 100 9.01 -5.49 -12.67
N ALA A 101 8.64 -5.22 -11.43
CA ALA A 101 7.43 -5.75 -10.79
C ALA A 101 6.15 -4.98 -11.16
N SER A 102 6.28 -3.78 -11.73
CA SER A 102 5.13 -2.95 -12.12
C SER A 102 4.33 -3.61 -13.24
N THR A 103 3.10 -3.95 -12.93
CA THR A 103 2.17 -4.58 -13.86
C THR A 103 0.73 -4.10 -13.61
N HIS A 104 -0.19 -4.42 -14.53
CA HIS A 104 -1.62 -4.11 -14.40
C HIS A 104 -2.42 -5.40 -14.21
N GLY A 105 -2.85 -5.68 -12.98
CA GLY A 105 -3.85 -6.69 -12.64
C GLY A 105 -5.25 -6.07 -12.40
N PRO A 106 -6.23 -6.79 -11.82
CA PRO A 106 -6.07 -8.09 -11.18
C PRO A 106 -6.20 -9.25 -12.19
N TRP A 107 -5.30 -10.21 -12.03
CA TRP A 107 -5.31 -11.50 -12.70
C TRP A 107 -5.81 -12.61 -11.78
N GLY A 108 -5.93 -13.79 -12.36
CA GLY A 108 -6.20 -15.03 -11.67
C GLY A 108 -7.49 -15.69 -12.12
N ALA A 109 -7.69 -16.91 -11.60
CA ALA A 109 -8.74 -17.81 -12.05
C ALA A 109 -9.84 -18.02 -11.00
N TYR A 110 -11.06 -18.27 -11.46
CA TYR A 110 -12.14 -18.79 -10.64
C TYR A 110 -12.13 -20.33 -10.64
N PRO A 111 -12.67 -20.98 -9.59
CA PRO A 111 -13.00 -22.40 -9.67
C PRO A 111 -13.87 -22.68 -10.90
N GLN A 112 -13.68 -23.84 -11.53
CA GLN A 112 -14.43 -24.24 -12.73
C GLN A 112 -15.93 -24.00 -12.56
N GLY A 113 -16.49 -23.12 -13.39
CA GLY A 113 -17.87 -22.68 -13.28
C GLY A 113 -18.19 -21.47 -14.17
N PRO A 114 -19.37 -20.85 -13.98
CA PRO A 114 -19.83 -19.75 -14.85
C PRO A 114 -18.93 -18.51 -14.79
N LEU A 115 -18.21 -18.30 -13.69
CA LEU A 115 -17.30 -17.17 -13.52
C LEU A 115 -15.92 -17.39 -14.16
N SER A 116 -15.57 -18.61 -14.56
CA SER A 116 -14.26 -18.89 -15.20
C SER A 116 -14.09 -18.17 -16.55
N VAL A 117 -15.18 -17.63 -17.13
CA VAL A 117 -15.11 -16.77 -18.32
C VAL A 117 -14.44 -15.41 -18.03
N GLU A 118 -14.35 -15.01 -16.75
CA GLU A 118 -13.70 -13.79 -16.29
C GLU A 118 -12.23 -14.02 -15.87
N ASP A 119 -11.69 -15.21 -16.12
CA ASP A 119 -10.29 -15.53 -15.83
C ASP A 119 -9.37 -14.65 -16.69
N VAL A 120 -8.43 -13.97 -16.05
CA VAL A 120 -7.41 -13.18 -16.74
C VAL A 120 -6.05 -13.75 -16.38
N GLY A 121 -5.35 -14.28 -17.39
CA GLY A 121 -4.00 -14.83 -17.21
C GLY A 121 -2.98 -13.73 -16.91
N GLY A 122 -2.07 -14.03 -16.00
CA GLY A 122 -0.90 -13.22 -15.66
C GLY A 122 0.16 -14.10 -15.02
N THR A 123 1.40 -13.64 -15.01
CA THR A 123 2.48 -14.33 -14.30
C THR A 123 2.76 -13.57 -13.00
N PRO A 124 2.59 -14.20 -11.82
CA PRO A 124 2.99 -13.59 -10.56
C PRO A 124 4.46 -13.22 -10.61
N TRP A 125 4.79 -12.02 -10.15
CA TRP A 125 6.18 -11.58 -10.11
C TRP A 125 6.96 -12.46 -9.12
N GLN A 126 8.19 -12.80 -9.51
CA GLN A 126 9.17 -13.49 -8.68
C GLN A 126 10.46 -12.70 -8.72
N SER A 127 11.14 -12.64 -7.59
CA SER A 127 12.44 -11.98 -7.51
C SER A 127 13.48 -12.76 -8.32
N THR A 128 14.37 -12.06 -9.03
CA THR A 128 15.52 -12.71 -9.69
C THR A 128 16.55 -13.14 -8.64
N PRO A 129 17.48 -14.06 -8.95
CA PRO A 129 18.57 -14.42 -8.02
C PRO A 129 19.38 -13.22 -7.53
N GLU A 130 19.61 -12.22 -8.38
CA GLU A 130 20.31 -10.98 -8.03
C GLU A 130 19.49 -10.12 -7.06
N GLN A 131 18.18 -10.02 -7.29
CA GLN A 131 17.27 -9.31 -6.38
C GLN A 131 17.16 -10.04 -5.03
N ALA A 132 17.05 -11.36 -5.05
CA ALA A 132 17.01 -12.19 -3.85
C ALA A 132 18.32 -12.09 -3.04
N ALA A 133 19.47 -11.93 -3.70
CA ALA A 133 20.75 -11.70 -3.01
C ALA A 133 20.79 -10.35 -2.28
N VAL A 134 20.11 -9.32 -2.80
CA VAL A 134 20.00 -8.00 -2.17
C VAL A 134 18.93 -7.97 -1.08
N LEU A 135 17.76 -8.58 -1.33
CA LEU A 135 16.62 -8.64 -0.42
C LEU A 135 16.85 -9.58 0.77
N GLY A 136 17.61 -10.66 0.54
CA GLY A 136 17.55 -11.85 1.37
C GLY A 136 16.25 -12.65 1.15
N PRO A 137 16.27 -13.97 1.44
CA PRO A 137 15.16 -14.87 1.11
C PRO A 137 13.85 -14.50 1.83
N ARG A 138 13.94 -14.00 3.07
CA ARG A 138 12.78 -13.61 3.88
C ARG A 138 11.99 -12.46 3.26
N LEU A 139 12.68 -11.37 2.90
CA LEU A 139 12.04 -10.18 2.35
C LEU A 139 11.61 -10.41 0.89
N ALA A 140 12.39 -11.16 0.12
CA ALA A 140 11.99 -11.60 -1.22
C ALA A 140 10.65 -12.33 -1.20
N ALA A 141 10.48 -13.34 -0.34
CA ALA A 141 9.22 -14.07 -0.20
C ALA A 141 8.05 -13.15 0.21
N ALA A 142 8.31 -12.15 1.06
CA ALA A 142 7.30 -11.18 1.47
C ALA A 142 6.86 -10.24 0.35
N LEU A 143 7.79 -9.77 -0.48
CA LEU A 143 7.48 -8.93 -1.64
C LEU A 143 6.74 -9.72 -2.73
N GLU A 144 7.13 -10.97 -2.97
CA GLU A 144 6.42 -11.87 -3.89
C GLU A 144 4.99 -12.13 -3.42
N HIS A 145 4.81 -12.35 -2.11
CA HIS A 145 3.48 -12.51 -1.53
C HIS A 145 2.64 -11.22 -1.60
N ALA A 146 3.25 -10.06 -1.31
CA ALA A 146 2.57 -8.78 -1.47
C ALA A 146 2.15 -8.56 -2.92
N HIS A 147 3.02 -8.84 -3.91
CA HIS A 147 2.68 -8.76 -5.33
C HIS A 147 1.51 -9.67 -5.69
N LEU A 148 1.53 -10.94 -5.23
CA LEU A 148 0.43 -11.89 -5.39
C LEU A 148 -0.90 -11.32 -4.85
N LEU A 149 -0.92 -10.82 -3.61
CA LEU A 149 -2.16 -10.27 -3.03
C LEU A 149 -2.66 -9.01 -3.76
N LEU A 150 -1.75 -8.21 -4.31
CA LEU A 150 -2.09 -6.94 -4.96
C LEU A 150 -2.52 -7.11 -6.42
N THR A 151 -1.99 -8.11 -7.12
CA THR A 151 -2.18 -8.27 -8.58
C THR A 151 -2.83 -9.59 -8.97
N HIS A 152 -2.80 -10.61 -8.10
CA HIS A 152 -3.33 -11.96 -8.31
C HIS A 152 -4.15 -12.44 -7.09
N PRO A 153 -5.06 -11.62 -6.51
CA PRO A 153 -5.70 -11.95 -5.23
C PRO A 153 -6.50 -13.27 -5.28
N ARG A 154 -6.98 -13.67 -6.46
CA ARG A 154 -7.72 -14.93 -6.68
C ARG A 154 -6.83 -16.17 -6.62
N ASP A 155 -5.54 -16.01 -6.91
CA ASP A 155 -4.57 -17.10 -6.93
C ASP A 155 -3.92 -17.32 -5.54
N ALA A 156 -4.26 -16.48 -4.55
CA ALA A 156 -3.77 -16.63 -3.18
C ALA A 156 -4.22 -17.97 -2.58
N ASN A 157 -3.25 -18.79 -2.17
CA ASN A 157 -3.49 -20.17 -1.73
C ASN A 157 -2.51 -20.60 -0.62
N SER A 158 -2.72 -21.79 -0.06
CA SER A 158 -1.90 -22.33 1.04
C SER A 158 -0.44 -22.54 0.67
N ALA A 159 -0.11 -22.83 -0.59
CA ALA A 159 1.28 -22.98 -1.04
C ALA A 159 2.02 -21.62 -1.03
N ALA A 160 1.32 -20.52 -1.30
CA ALA A 160 1.89 -19.18 -1.15
C ALA A 160 2.24 -18.85 0.31
N LEU A 161 1.40 -19.25 1.27
CA LEU A 161 1.68 -19.11 2.70
C LEU A 161 2.84 -20.02 3.15
N ALA A 162 2.89 -21.27 2.66
CA ALA A 162 3.97 -22.20 2.97
C ALA A 162 5.35 -21.67 2.53
N ARG A 163 5.43 -20.91 1.42
CA ARG A 163 6.68 -20.25 0.99
C ARG A 163 7.15 -19.19 1.98
N LEU A 164 6.24 -18.42 2.58
CA LEU A 164 6.60 -17.47 3.63
C LEU A 164 7.14 -18.18 4.87
N VAL A 165 6.46 -19.24 5.32
CA VAL A 165 6.91 -20.04 6.47
C VAL A 165 8.29 -20.65 6.21
N ALA A 166 8.52 -21.20 5.01
CA ALA A 166 9.82 -21.73 4.61
C ALA A 166 10.93 -20.64 4.57
N ALA A 167 10.55 -19.39 4.31
CA ALA A 167 11.45 -18.23 4.37
C ALA A 167 11.62 -17.66 5.81
N GLY A 168 11.08 -18.34 6.81
CA GLY A 168 11.25 -18.04 8.23
C GLY A 168 10.18 -17.12 8.83
N TRP A 169 9.10 -16.83 8.12
CA TRP A 169 7.98 -16.05 8.69
C TRP A 169 7.21 -16.88 9.72
N ASP A 170 7.07 -16.32 10.93
CA ASP A 170 6.24 -16.88 11.99
C ASP A 170 4.78 -16.45 11.84
N GLU A 171 3.89 -17.04 12.63
CA GLU A 171 2.44 -16.78 12.56
C GLU A 171 2.12 -15.29 12.75
N ASP A 172 2.75 -14.65 13.75
CA ASP A 172 2.60 -13.21 14.00
C ASP A 172 3.04 -12.37 12.79
N GLY A 173 4.16 -12.73 12.17
CA GLY A 173 4.68 -12.05 10.99
C GLY A 173 3.77 -12.20 9.77
N LEU A 174 3.17 -13.37 9.56
CA LEU A 174 2.19 -13.59 8.49
C LEU A 174 0.95 -12.72 8.66
N VAL A 175 0.46 -12.58 9.90
CA VAL A 175 -0.68 -11.71 10.22
C VAL A 175 -0.31 -10.25 9.96
N VAL A 176 0.84 -9.79 10.45
CA VAL A 176 1.32 -8.42 10.23
C VAL A 176 1.47 -8.11 8.73
N LEU A 177 2.09 -9.01 7.96
CA LEU A 177 2.27 -8.85 6.52
C LEU A 177 0.91 -8.71 5.82
N SER A 178 -0.04 -9.58 6.14
CA SER A 178 -1.39 -9.56 5.57
C SER A 178 -2.14 -8.28 5.92
N GLN A 179 -2.07 -7.85 7.18
CA GLN A 179 -2.66 -6.59 7.64
C GLN A 179 -2.04 -5.37 6.96
N LEU A 180 -0.72 -5.36 6.79
CA LEU A 180 0.01 -4.28 6.14
C LEU A 180 -0.42 -4.14 4.67
N VAL A 181 -0.45 -5.24 3.91
CA VAL A 181 -0.87 -5.22 2.50
C VAL A 181 -2.34 -4.83 2.36
N ALA A 182 -3.22 -5.36 3.22
CA ALA A 182 -4.64 -5.00 3.22
C ALA A 182 -4.87 -3.51 3.55
N PHE A 183 -4.17 -2.99 4.57
CA PHE A 183 -4.25 -1.58 4.95
C PHE A 183 -3.77 -0.67 3.82
N LEU A 184 -2.65 -0.97 3.17
CA LEU A 184 -2.12 -0.18 2.06
C LEU A 184 -3.06 -0.20 0.85
N SER A 185 -3.62 -1.37 0.55
CA SER A 185 -4.67 -1.54 -0.46
C SER A 185 -5.86 -0.62 -0.21
N PHE A 186 -6.35 -0.61 1.03
CA PHE A 186 -7.44 0.26 1.47
C PHE A 186 -7.06 1.75 1.38
N GLN A 187 -5.92 2.11 1.96
CA GLN A 187 -5.48 3.50 2.09
C GLN A 187 -5.30 4.14 0.73
N VAL A 188 -4.59 3.50 -0.19
CA VAL A 188 -4.34 4.05 -1.53
C VAL A 188 -5.65 4.31 -2.27
N ARG A 189 -6.60 3.37 -2.24
CA ARG A 189 -7.90 3.56 -2.91
C ARG A 189 -8.70 4.72 -2.31
N ILE A 190 -8.68 4.87 -0.98
CA ILE A 190 -9.32 6.01 -0.32
C ILE A 190 -8.64 7.32 -0.69
N VAL A 191 -7.30 7.36 -0.67
CA VAL A 191 -6.53 8.55 -1.06
C VAL A 191 -6.85 8.93 -2.49
N SER A 192 -6.80 7.99 -3.44
CA SER A 192 -7.18 8.28 -4.84
C SER A 192 -8.60 8.80 -4.97
N GLY A 193 -9.56 8.21 -4.25
CA GLY A 193 -10.96 8.65 -4.25
C GLY A 193 -11.13 10.07 -3.69
N PHE A 194 -10.47 10.39 -2.58
CA PHE A 194 -10.51 11.74 -2.00
C PHE A 194 -9.77 12.77 -2.84
N SER A 195 -8.60 12.44 -3.39
CA SER A 195 -7.87 13.32 -4.30
C SER A 195 -8.72 13.70 -5.51
N ALA A 196 -9.52 12.75 -6.05
CA ALA A 196 -10.45 13.03 -7.14
C ALA A 196 -11.58 13.99 -6.71
N LEU A 197 -12.13 13.84 -5.50
CA LEU A 197 -13.16 14.75 -4.96
C LEU A 197 -12.61 16.16 -4.70
N VAL A 198 -11.37 16.26 -4.18
CA VAL A 198 -10.68 17.53 -3.98
C VAL A 198 -10.47 18.22 -5.34
N ALA A 199 -9.93 17.52 -6.33
CA ALA A 199 -9.72 18.06 -7.67
C ALA A 199 -11.03 18.54 -8.33
N ALA A 200 -12.12 17.78 -8.18
CA ALA A 200 -13.43 18.17 -8.70
C ALA A 200 -14.06 19.38 -7.98
N SER A 201 -13.66 19.66 -6.74
CA SER A 201 -14.15 20.80 -5.95
C SER A 201 -13.53 22.14 -6.38
N PHE A 202 -12.45 22.11 -7.16
CA PHE A 202 -11.81 23.27 -7.76
C PHE A 202 -11.90 23.15 -9.29
N PRO A 203 -13.05 23.49 -9.91
CA PRO A 203 -13.15 23.48 -11.36
C PRO A 203 -12.08 24.42 -11.93
N GLN A 204 -11.19 23.87 -12.78
CA GLN A 204 -10.29 24.71 -13.56
C GLN A 204 -11.15 25.66 -14.38
N THR A 205 -11.05 26.96 -14.11
CA THR A 205 -11.58 28.01 -14.98
C THR A 205 -10.88 27.86 -16.32
N THR A 206 -11.47 27.12 -17.25
CA THR A 206 -11.03 27.10 -18.64
C THR A 206 -11.28 28.49 -19.18
N GLU A 207 -10.21 29.29 -19.21
CA GLU A 207 -10.14 30.58 -19.85
C GLU A 207 -10.47 30.37 -21.33
N SER A 208 -11.75 30.54 -21.67
CA SER A 208 -12.22 30.53 -23.04
C SER A 208 -11.72 31.82 -23.66
N ALA A 209 -10.54 31.76 -24.28
CA ALA A 209 -10.02 32.84 -25.12
C ALA A 209 -11.04 33.15 -26.21
N HIS A 210 -11.79 34.22 -25.98
CA HIS A 210 -12.70 34.82 -26.93
C HIS A 210 -11.83 35.54 -27.98
N HIS A 211 -11.49 34.86 -29.07
CA HIS A 211 -11.00 35.53 -30.27
C HIS A 211 -12.21 36.02 -31.08
N ALA A 212 -12.42 37.33 -30.98
CA ALA A 212 -13.18 38.14 -31.93
C ALA A 212 -12.44 38.26 -33.27
#